data_AF-A0A7R9TPG8-F1
#
_entry.id   AF-A0A7R9TPG8-F1
#
_cell.length_a   1.000
_cell.length_b   1.000
_cell.length_c   1.000
_cell.angle_alpha   90.00
_cell.angle_beta   90.00
_cell.angle_gamma   90.00
#
_symmetry.space_group_name_H-M   'P 1'
#
loop_
_entity.id
_entity.type
_entity.pdbx_description
1 polymer ?
#
loop_
_entity_poly.entity_id
_entity_poly.type
_entity_poly.pdbx_seq_one_letter_code
_entity_poly.pdbx_strand_id
1 'polypeptide(L)'
;DDGPVTPAQRSAAAAGLDARALSHMEERDFAHVTKGGAGKIAQYLSVRNHILQMWDENRAATLPVDRCLSALPADVADLARDAHAWLSKHGGINYGAIPGGGDVVGVARAVDVAKAEAEKAEKAAAAGTVVAEDDLILEKTVSFLRGADMNATTERQVRNGVQDALGIDLTEKKLMIRGIVTKFLEDPGCYDDVVDGYAAAAAEKERTRGAERAAALKPPLDGKVIVVGAGPAGLAAARMIAHHGHDVVVLEARDRVGGRVHTDSASLSVPVDLGASIITGTEADPTRRTGLPWRGVRADPSAIVASQLGLGLHPLGDHLPLYDGETGERALATTDERVERVRDEVMDRARLRVDREGADAVRAMSLAEVIADELSQQLG
;
A
#
# COMPACT_ATOMS: atom_id res chain seq x y z
N ASP A 1 -2.07 -36.70 19.58
CA ASP A 1 -3.44 -36.58 19.08
C ASP A 1 -4.05 -35.26 19.56
N ASP A 2 -4.15 -34.28 18.66
CA ASP A 2 -4.50 -32.89 18.99
C ASP A 2 -6.02 -32.59 18.91
N GLY A 3 -6.87 -33.62 18.81
CA GLY A 3 -8.32 -33.50 18.64
C GLY A 3 -8.73 -32.97 17.26
N PRO A 4 -10.04 -32.83 16.98
CA PRO A 4 -10.52 -32.26 15.73
C PRO A 4 -10.19 -30.76 15.65
N VAL A 5 -9.79 -30.31 14.46
CA VAL A 5 -9.47 -28.91 14.16
C VAL A 5 -10.71 -28.02 14.34
N THR A 6 -10.60 -27.01 15.20
CA THR A 6 -11.67 -26.03 15.43
C THR A 6 -11.72 -24.96 14.32
N PRO A 7 -12.88 -24.29 14.11
CA PRO A 7 -12.98 -23.16 13.18
C PRO A 7 -11.97 -22.03 13.49
N ALA A 8 -11.77 -21.75 14.78
CA ALA A 8 -10.77 -20.79 15.26
C ALA A 8 -9.35 -21.17 14.83
N GLN A 9 -8.99 -22.47 14.89
CA GLN A 9 -7.69 -22.95 14.43
C GLN A 9 -7.51 -22.79 12.92
N ARG A 10 -8.55 -23.07 12.11
CA ARG A 10 -8.50 -22.85 10.66
C ARG A 10 -8.34 -21.36 10.32
N SER A 11 -9.08 -20.48 11.00
CA SER A 11 -9.04 -19.04 10.77
C SER A 11 -7.67 -18.44 11.12
N ALA A 12 -7.08 -18.89 12.24
CA ALA A 12 -5.71 -18.53 12.60
C ALA A 12 -4.70 -18.98 11.54
N ALA A 13 -4.78 -20.24 11.10
CA ALA A 13 -3.90 -20.77 10.05
C ALA A 13 -4.08 -20.04 8.71
N ALA A 14 -5.31 -19.66 8.34
CA ALA A 14 -5.59 -18.86 7.14
C ALA A 14 -4.95 -17.46 7.20
N ALA A 15 -4.80 -16.90 8.40
CA ALA A 15 -4.06 -15.66 8.62
C ALA A 15 -2.53 -15.87 8.70
N GLY A 16 -2.05 -17.12 8.69
CA GLY A 16 -0.63 -17.45 8.89
C GLY A 16 -0.17 -17.36 10.35
N LEU A 17 -1.10 -17.53 11.29
CA LEU A 17 -0.86 -17.44 12.73
C LEU A 17 -1.11 -18.79 13.41
N ASP A 18 -0.40 -19.04 14.51
CA ASP A 18 -0.69 -20.19 15.37
C ASP A 18 -1.87 -19.84 16.30
N ALA A 19 -2.88 -20.69 16.32
CA ALA A 19 -4.04 -20.53 17.18
C ALA A 19 -3.70 -20.64 18.67
N ARG A 20 -2.62 -21.34 19.02
CA ARG A 20 -2.23 -21.71 20.39
C ARG A 20 -0.96 -21.00 20.86
N ALA A 21 -0.26 -20.31 19.97
CA ALA A 21 0.98 -19.60 20.28
C ALA A 21 0.98 -18.18 19.71
N LEU A 22 1.76 -17.31 20.33
CA LEU A 22 2.04 -15.98 19.80
C LEU A 22 3.13 -16.08 18.72
N SER A 23 3.00 -15.30 17.66
CA SER A 23 4.11 -15.02 16.76
C SER A 23 5.10 -14.05 17.40
N HIS A 24 6.33 -13.98 16.88
CA HIS A 24 7.35 -13.03 17.37
C HIS A 24 6.88 -11.56 17.28
N MET A 25 6.03 -11.22 16.31
CA MET A 25 5.45 -9.88 16.16
C MET A 25 4.44 -9.60 17.26
N GLU A 26 3.60 -10.59 17.59
CA GLU A 26 2.64 -10.49 18.69
C GLU A 26 3.35 -10.39 20.04
N GLU A 27 4.41 -11.18 20.27
CA GLU A 27 5.19 -11.09 21.51
C GLU A 27 5.81 -9.70 21.72
N ARG A 28 6.26 -9.07 20.63
CA ARG A 28 6.81 -7.70 20.64
C ARG A 28 5.72 -6.66 20.88
N ASP A 29 4.64 -6.68 20.12
CA ASP A 29 3.63 -5.62 20.10
C ASP A 29 2.66 -5.73 21.29
N PHE A 30 2.45 -6.95 21.80
CA PHE A 30 1.64 -7.24 22.99
C PHE A 30 2.50 -7.60 24.21
N ALA A 31 3.65 -6.91 24.39
CA ALA A 31 4.52 -7.11 25.55
C ALA A 31 3.78 -6.92 26.90
N HIS A 32 2.69 -6.14 26.92
CA HIS A 32 1.83 -5.98 28.10
C HIS A 32 0.96 -7.21 28.40
N VAL A 33 0.59 -8.00 27.38
CA VAL A 33 -0.09 -9.29 27.52
C VAL A 33 0.89 -10.36 28.01
N THR A 34 2.08 -10.43 27.41
CA THR A 34 3.09 -11.44 27.77
C THR A 34 3.55 -11.30 29.22
N LYS A 35 3.74 -10.07 29.71
CA LYS A 35 4.02 -9.77 31.13
C LYS A 35 2.90 -10.20 32.08
N GLY A 36 1.66 -10.33 31.59
CA GLY A 36 0.51 -10.79 32.36
C GLY A 36 0.44 -12.31 32.56
N GLY A 37 1.40 -13.07 32.02
CA GLY A 37 1.49 -14.52 32.18
C GLY A 37 0.53 -15.31 31.28
N ALA A 38 0.55 -16.63 31.45
CA ALA A 38 -0.16 -17.58 30.57
C ALA A 38 -1.67 -17.32 30.47
N GLY A 39 -2.32 -16.87 31.55
CA GLY A 39 -3.76 -16.57 31.55
C GLY A 39 -4.13 -15.42 30.61
N LYS A 40 -3.38 -14.30 30.65
CA LYS A 40 -3.61 -13.18 29.73
C LYS A 40 -3.28 -13.54 28.29
N ILE A 41 -2.23 -14.33 28.07
CA ILE A 41 -1.89 -14.84 26.75
C ILE A 41 -3.05 -15.67 26.19
N ALA A 42 -3.59 -16.62 26.97
CA ALA A 42 -4.74 -17.43 26.56
C ALA A 42 -5.98 -16.58 26.25
N GLN A 43 -6.25 -15.54 27.05
CA GLN A 43 -7.34 -14.59 26.81
C GLN A 43 -7.16 -13.83 25.49
N TYR A 44 -5.96 -13.32 25.21
CA TYR A 44 -5.64 -12.65 23.95
C TYR A 44 -5.78 -13.60 22.75
N LEU A 45 -5.22 -14.82 22.83
CA LEU A 45 -5.33 -15.82 21.75
C LEU A 45 -6.79 -16.13 21.45
N SER A 46 -7.63 -16.26 22.49
CA SER A 46 -9.08 -16.46 22.33
C SER A 46 -9.75 -15.30 21.59
N VAL A 47 -9.50 -14.06 22.01
CA VAL A 47 -10.03 -12.84 21.37
C VAL A 47 -9.56 -12.73 19.92
N ARG A 48 -8.25 -12.85 19.68
CA ARG A 48 -7.63 -12.76 18.35
C ARG A 48 -8.18 -13.83 17.40
N ASN A 49 -8.30 -15.08 17.85
CA ASN A 49 -8.85 -16.15 17.03
C ASN A 49 -10.34 -15.95 16.72
N HIS A 50 -11.11 -15.40 17.67
CA HIS A 50 -12.52 -15.08 17.44
C HIS A 50 -12.70 -13.99 16.38
N ILE A 51 -11.91 -12.91 16.44
CA ILE A 51 -11.93 -11.85 15.43
C ILE A 51 -11.58 -12.40 14.04
N LEU A 52 -10.57 -13.27 13.95
CA LEU A 52 -10.20 -13.93 12.70
C LEU A 52 -11.34 -14.80 12.15
N GLN A 53 -12.05 -15.53 13.01
CA GLN A 53 -13.22 -16.31 12.61
C GLN A 53 -14.35 -15.42 12.09
N MET A 54 -14.64 -14.30 12.75
CA MET A 54 -15.65 -13.34 12.28
C MET A 54 -15.31 -12.76 10.91
N TRP A 55 -14.02 -12.52 10.64
CA TRP A 55 -13.55 -12.11 9.32
C TRP A 55 -13.73 -13.23 8.28
N ASP A 56 -13.46 -14.47 8.69
CA ASP A 56 -13.59 -15.65 7.83
C ASP A 56 -15.02 -15.89 7.33
N GLU A 57 -16.00 -15.62 8.18
CA GLU A 57 -17.43 -15.73 7.88
C GLU A 57 -17.88 -14.80 6.74
N ASN A 58 -17.24 -13.64 6.59
CA ASN A 58 -17.52 -12.73 5.48
C ASN A 58 -16.27 -11.93 5.09
N ARG A 59 -15.46 -12.51 4.20
CA ARG A 59 -14.27 -11.86 3.65
C ARG A 59 -14.58 -10.82 2.56
N ALA A 60 -15.85 -10.60 2.20
CA ALA A 60 -16.26 -9.67 1.15
C ALA A 60 -16.58 -8.25 1.65
N ALA A 61 -16.61 -8.03 2.96
CA ALA A 61 -16.94 -6.75 3.57
C ALA A 61 -16.04 -6.47 4.77
N THR A 62 -15.64 -5.21 4.99
CA THR A 62 -14.83 -4.80 6.13
C THR A 62 -15.49 -5.25 7.43
N LEU A 63 -14.70 -5.87 8.33
CA LEU A 63 -15.09 -6.19 9.70
C LEU A 63 -14.82 -4.97 10.59
N PRO A 64 -15.86 -4.20 10.99
CA PRO A 64 -15.68 -3.06 11.88
C PRO A 64 -15.44 -3.52 13.31
N VAL A 65 -14.66 -2.73 14.06
CA VAL A 65 -14.34 -3.02 15.47
C VAL A 65 -15.60 -3.12 16.34
N ASP A 66 -16.62 -2.30 16.08
CA ASP A 66 -17.87 -2.30 16.84
C ASP A 66 -18.61 -3.63 16.77
N ARG A 67 -18.49 -4.36 15.64
CA ARG A 67 -19.06 -5.69 15.51
C ARG A 67 -18.32 -6.70 16.39
N CYS A 68 -16.98 -6.60 16.48
CA CYS A 68 -16.19 -7.44 17.37
C CYS A 68 -16.50 -7.14 18.85
N LEU A 69 -16.62 -5.86 19.21
CA LEU A 69 -16.96 -5.43 20.58
C LEU A 69 -18.36 -5.87 21.00
N SER A 70 -19.30 -5.94 20.06
CA SER A 70 -20.65 -6.43 20.34
C SER A 70 -20.73 -7.95 20.51
N ALA A 71 -19.78 -8.69 19.91
CA ALA A 71 -19.74 -10.15 19.96
C ALA A 71 -18.92 -10.71 21.14
N LEU A 72 -18.01 -9.90 21.69
CA LEU A 72 -17.11 -10.31 22.76
C LEU A 72 -17.54 -9.78 24.14
N PRO A 73 -17.17 -10.45 25.23
CA PRO A 73 -17.41 -9.96 26.59
C PRO A 73 -16.82 -8.56 26.85
N ALA A 74 -17.52 -7.75 27.65
CA ALA A 74 -17.12 -6.36 27.89
C ALA A 74 -15.78 -6.22 28.64
N ASP A 75 -15.39 -7.22 29.43
CA ASP A 75 -14.11 -7.25 30.18
C ASP A 75 -12.88 -7.39 29.28
N VAL A 76 -13.06 -7.83 28.02
CA VAL A 76 -11.99 -7.93 27.02
C VAL A 76 -12.07 -6.85 25.94
N ALA A 77 -12.91 -5.83 26.11
CA ALA A 77 -13.13 -4.80 25.09
C ALA A 77 -11.84 -4.09 24.65
N ASP A 78 -10.97 -3.70 25.58
CA ASP A 78 -9.70 -3.04 25.26
C ASP A 78 -8.78 -3.97 24.47
N LEU A 79 -8.65 -5.22 24.92
CA LEU A 79 -7.86 -6.24 24.23
C LEU A 79 -8.41 -6.56 22.83
N ALA A 80 -9.73 -6.52 22.66
CA ALA A 80 -10.38 -6.71 21.37
C ALA A 80 -10.11 -5.54 20.42
N ARG A 81 -10.08 -4.29 20.90
CA ARG A 81 -9.67 -3.14 20.09
C ARG A 81 -8.22 -3.26 19.65
N ASP A 82 -7.33 -3.62 20.57
CA ASP A 82 -5.90 -3.76 20.26
C ASP A 82 -5.64 -4.90 19.28
N ALA A 83 -6.29 -6.06 19.47
CA ALA A 83 -6.19 -7.19 18.57
C ALA A 83 -6.76 -6.88 17.18
N HIS A 84 -7.93 -6.22 17.10
CA HIS A 84 -8.53 -5.79 15.83
C HIS A 84 -7.64 -4.81 15.07
N ALA A 85 -7.11 -3.80 15.78
CA ALA A 85 -6.21 -2.82 15.19
C ALA A 85 -4.91 -3.47 14.70
N TRP A 86 -4.34 -4.40 15.49
CA TRP A 86 -3.13 -5.12 15.11
C TRP A 86 -3.34 -6.00 13.89
N LEU A 87 -4.44 -6.77 13.85
CA LEU A 87 -4.79 -7.62 12.71
C LEU A 87 -5.05 -6.80 11.45
N SER A 88 -5.75 -5.67 11.56
CA SER A 88 -6.00 -4.76 10.44
C SER A 88 -4.70 -4.16 9.91
N LYS A 89 -3.79 -3.75 10.81
CA LYS A 89 -2.49 -3.19 10.45
C LYS A 89 -1.58 -4.18 9.73
N HIS A 90 -1.58 -5.44 10.16
CA HIS A 90 -0.69 -6.48 9.62
C HIS A 90 -1.32 -7.32 8.49
N GLY A 91 -2.52 -6.94 8.00
CA GLY A 91 -3.19 -7.66 6.91
C GLY A 91 -3.70 -9.05 7.30
N GLY A 92 -4.02 -9.26 8.58
CA GLY A 92 -4.72 -10.46 9.07
C GLY A 92 -6.22 -10.43 8.79
N ILE A 93 -6.81 -9.24 8.75
CA ILE A 93 -8.22 -8.96 8.40
C ILE A 93 -8.31 -7.73 7.49
N ASN A 94 -9.49 -7.47 6.92
CA ASN A 94 -9.78 -6.21 6.20
C ASN A 94 -8.84 -5.90 5.02
N TYR A 95 -8.31 -6.94 4.36
CA TYR A 95 -7.42 -6.81 3.21
C TYR A 95 -8.04 -7.38 1.93
N GLY A 96 -7.38 -7.09 0.80
CA GLY A 96 -7.82 -7.53 -0.51
C GLY A 96 -8.84 -6.57 -1.13
N ALA A 97 -9.67 -7.06 -2.05
CA ALA A 97 -10.55 -6.26 -2.90
C ALA A 97 -11.94 -5.96 -2.27
N ILE A 98 -11.97 -5.49 -1.03
CA ILE A 98 -13.21 -5.18 -0.30
C ILE A 98 -13.82 -3.83 -0.75
N PRO A 99 -15.14 -3.73 -1.00
CA PRO A 99 -15.81 -2.46 -1.30
C PRO A 99 -15.72 -1.44 -0.14
N GLY A 100 -15.52 -0.15 -0.45
CA GLY A 100 -15.57 0.94 0.54
C GLY A 100 -14.31 1.16 1.39
N GLY A 101 -13.22 0.44 1.11
CA GLY A 101 -11.94 0.60 1.80
C GLY A 101 -11.11 1.78 1.28
N GLY A 102 -11.51 3.01 1.58
CA GLY A 102 -10.71 4.21 1.30
C GLY A 102 -10.64 4.60 -0.19
N ASP A 103 -10.42 5.88 -0.42
CA ASP A 103 -10.56 6.57 -1.71
C ASP A 103 -9.69 6.01 -2.84
N VAL A 104 -10.04 6.40 -4.08
CA VAL A 104 -9.39 6.02 -5.34
C VAL A 104 -7.86 6.16 -5.24
N VAL A 105 -7.14 5.04 -5.16
CA VAL A 105 -5.68 5.04 -5.31
C VAL A 105 -5.37 5.41 -6.75
N GLY A 106 -4.87 6.63 -6.96
CA GLY A 106 -4.41 7.09 -8.26
C GLY A 106 -3.21 6.26 -8.73
N VAL A 107 -3.39 5.49 -9.80
CA VAL A 107 -2.28 4.85 -10.50
C VAL A 107 -1.90 5.75 -11.66
N ALA A 108 -0.67 6.25 -11.63
CA ALA A 108 -0.14 7.11 -12.67
C ALA A 108 1.02 6.41 -13.37
N ARG A 109 1.09 6.55 -14.70
CA ARG A 109 2.25 6.07 -15.45
C ARG A 109 3.44 6.93 -15.09
N ALA A 110 4.56 6.31 -14.72
CA ALA A 110 5.76 7.02 -14.32
C ALA A 110 6.23 8.02 -15.39
N VAL A 111 6.05 7.66 -16.67
CA VAL A 111 6.37 8.51 -17.82
C VAL A 111 5.46 9.74 -17.89
N ASP A 112 4.16 9.60 -17.61
CA ASP A 112 3.21 10.71 -17.66
C ASP A 112 3.42 11.66 -16.49
N VAL A 113 3.75 11.12 -15.30
CA VAL A 113 4.12 11.94 -14.13
C VAL A 113 5.43 12.68 -14.40
N ALA A 114 6.44 12.00 -14.94
CA ALA A 114 7.71 12.64 -15.29
C ALA A 114 7.51 13.72 -16.35
N LYS A 115 6.66 13.48 -17.35
CA LYS A 115 6.32 14.47 -18.37
C LYS A 115 5.54 15.65 -17.78
N ALA A 116 4.56 15.42 -16.92
CA ALA A 116 3.80 16.47 -16.26
C ALA A 116 4.67 17.31 -15.31
N GLU A 117 5.57 16.69 -14.55
CA GLU A 117 6.53 17.41 -13.70
C GLU A 117 7.59 18.14 -14.53
N ALA A 118 8.04 17.58 -15.66
CA ALA A 118 8.92 18.27 -16.60
C ALA A 118 8.23 19.47 -17.26
N GLU A 119 6.99 19.32 -17.72
CA GLU A 119 6.16 20.41 -18.28
C GLU A 119 5.83 21.46 -17.21
N LYS A 120 5.66 21.05 -15.95
CA LYS A 120 5.43 21.96 -14.82
C LYS A 120 6.71 22.68 -14.41
N ALA A 121 7.87 22.02 -14.46
CA ALA A 121 9.17 22.65 -14.26
C ALA A 121 9.52 23.59 -15.41
N GLU A 122 9.19 23.22 -16.65
CA GLU A 122 9.36 24.05 -17.85
C GLU A 122 8.38 25.23 -17.84
N LYS A 123 7.12 25.03 -17.45
CA LYS A 123 6.15 26.12 -17.22
C LYS A 123 6.51 26.98 -16.02
N ALA A 124 7.10 26.44 -14.95
CA ALA A 124 7.58 27.22 -13.82
C ALA A 124 8.86 28.00 -14.17
N ALA A 125 9.70 27.46 -15.06
CA ALA A 125 10.86 28.16 -15.62
C ALA A 125 10.45 29.21 -16.67
N ALA A 126 9.37 28.97 -17.43
CA ALA A 126 8.81 29.91 -18.40
C ALA A 126 7.89 30.96 -17.74
N ALA A 127 7.27 30.63 -16.61
CA ALA A 127 6.52 31.53 -15.75
C ALA A 127 7.44 32.16 -14.70
N GLY A 128 8.60 32.69 -15.15
CA GLY A 128 9.14 33.86 -14.49
C GLY A 128 7.99 34.86 -14.36
N THR A 129 7.61 35.15 -13.12
CA THR A 129 6.42 35.92 -12.77
C THR A 129 6.45 37.26 -13.49
N VAL A 130 5.62 37.45 -14.52
CA VAL A 130 5.28 38.79 -15.01
C VAL A 130 3.88 39.11 -14.49
N VAL A 131 3.80 39.34 -13.18
CA VAL A 131 2.87 40.38 -12.70
C VAL A 131 3.58 41.68 -13.09
N ALA A 132 2.91 42.56 -13.83
CA ALA A 132 3.51 43.83 -14.21
C ALA A 132 4.05 44.49 -12.93
N GLU A 133 5.36 44.75 -12.88
CA GLU A 133 6.06 45.27 -11.71
C GLU A 133 5.34 46.52 -11.13
N ASP A 134 4.71 47.27 -12.03
CA ASP A 134 3.90 48.45 -11.79
C ASP A 134 2.59 48.17 -11.01
N ASP A 135 1.90 47.06 -11.27
CA ASP A 135 0.64 46.70 -10.57
C ASP A 135 0.93 46.24 -9.12
N LEU A 136 2.06 45.57 -8.92
CA LEU A 136 2.50 45.13 -7.59
C LEU A 136 2.97 46.32 -6.73
N ILE A 137 3.66 47.28 -7.36
CA ILE A 137 4.02 48.56 -6.72
C ILE A 137 2.75 49.32 -6.34
N LEU A 138 1.73 49.35 -7.21
CA LEU A 138 0.45 49.99 -6.94
C LEU A 138 -0.26 49.37 -5.73
N GLU A 139 -0.44 48.06 -5.72
CA GLU A 139 -1.12 47.34 -4.64
C GLU A 139 -0.43 47.58 -3.28
N LYS A 140 0.89 47.41 -3.22
CA LYS A 140 1.64 47.59 -1.96
C LYS A 140 1.71 49.04 -1.51
N THR A 141 1.76 49.99 -2.44
CA THR A 141 1.71 51.42 -2.10
C THR A 141 0.36 51.79 -1.51
N VAL A 142 -0.75 51.34 -2.10
CA VAL A 142 -2.12 51.60 -1.60
C VAL A 142 -2.33 50.92 -0.24
N SER A 143 -1.90 49.67 -0.08
CA SER A 143 -1.97 48.94 1.19
C SER A 143 -1.20 49.64 2.31
N PHE A 144 0.01 50.14 2.02
CA PHE A 144 0.80 50.93 2.98
C PHE A 144 0.12 52.25 3.36
N LEU A 145 -0.47 52.95 2.39
CA LEU A 145 -1.16 54.23 2.62
C LEU A 145 -2.43 54.07 3.47
N ARG A 146 -3.19 52.97 3.30
CA ARG A 146 -4.37 52.68 4.13
C ARG A 146 -4.03 52.47 5.61
N GLY A 147 -2.82 52.01 5.92
CA GLY A 147 -2.36 51.77 7.29
C GLY A 147 -1.48 52.87 7.89
N ALA A 148 -1.11 53.89 7.11
CA ALA A 148 -0.14 54.91 7.51
C ALA A 148 -0.81 56.16 8.11
N ASP A 149 -0.15 56.81 9.07
CA ASP A 149 -0.58 58.09 9.61
C ASP A 149 -0.18 59.23 8.65
N MET A 150 -1.18 59.84 8.01
CA MET A 150 -0.98 60.85 6.97
C MET A 150 -0.42 62.18 7.49
N ASN A 151 -0.40 62.42 8.80
CA ASN A 151 0.20 63.62 9.39
C ASN A 151 1.70 63.49 9.68
N ALA A 152 2.23 62.26 9.69
CA ALA A 152 3.61 61.96 10.06
C ALA A 152 4.40 61.23 8.97
N THR A 153 3.71 60.59 8.01
CA THR A 153 4.35 59.74 7.00
C THR A 153 4.75 60.53 5.77
N THR A 154 6.05 60.54 5.46
CA THR A 154 6.60 61.19 4.27
C THR A 154 6.63 60.24 3.06
N GLU A 155 6.62 60.80 1.84
CA GLU A 155 6.74 60.02 0.58
C GLU A 155 8.00 59.12 0.56
N ARG A 156 9.08 59.55 1.23
CA ARG A 156 10.31 58.74 1.38
C ARG A 156 10.07 57.50 2.25
N GLN A 157 9.27 57.61 3.31
CA GLN A 157 8.95 56.49 4.19
C GLN A 157 8.00 55.49 3.50
N VAL A 158 7.03 55.99 2.72
CA VAL A 158 6.17 55.14 1.89
C VAL A 158 7.01 54.35 0.89
N ARG A 159 7.90 55.02 0.14
CA ARG A 159 8.78 54.33 -0.82
C ARG A 159 9.67 53.29 -0.15
N ASN A 160 10.33 53.64 0.96
CA ASN A 160 11.18 52.68 1.67
C ASN A 160 10.37 51.47 2.19
N GLY A 161 9.17 51.69 2.75
CA GLY A 161 8.32 50.60 3.22
C GLY A 161 7.85 49.67 2.09
N VAL A 162 7.57 50.22 0.91
CA VAL A 162 7.23 49.43 -0.28
C VAL A 162 8.45 48.70 -0.85
N GLN A 163 9.63 49.32 -0.85
CA GLN A 163 10.90 48.68 -1.22
C GLN A 163 11.22 47.49 -0.31
N ASP A 164 11.06 47.65 1.01
CA ASP A 164 11.29 46.59 1.99
C ASP A 164 10.27 45.45 1.84
N ALA A 165 9.00 45.77 1.53
CA ALA A 165 7.95 44.78 1.32
C ALA A 165 8.09 43.97 0.02
N LEU A 166 8.72 44.54 -1.01
CA LEU A 166 8.88 43.91 -2.32
C LEU A 166 10.29 43.36 -2.57
N GLY A 167 11.30 43.86 -1.86
CA GLY A 167 12.70 43.49 -2.05
C GLY A 167 13.34 44.02 -3.34
N ILE A 168 12.83 45.13 -3.90
CA ILE A 168 13.24 45.70 -5.20
C ILE A 168 13.72 47.16 -5.03
N ASP A 169 14.70 47.60 -5.84
CA ASP A 169 15.13 49.01 -5.88
C ASP A 169 14.16 49.87 -6.71
N LEU A 170 13.45 50.79 -6.06
CA LEU A 170 12.42 51.64 -6.66
C LEU A 170 12.90 53.07 -6.96
N THR A 171 14.22 53.29 -7.00
CA THR A 171 14.82 54.62 -7.22
C THR A 171 14.33 55.28 -8.52
N GLU A 172 14.24 54.53 -9.62
CA GLU A 172 13.74 55.00 -10.93
C GLU A 172 12.20 55.11 -11.00
N LYS A 173 11.47 54.50 -10.04
CA LYS A 173 10.00 54.48 -9.98
C LYS A 173 9.41 55.50 -9.01
N LYS A 174 10.25 56.41 -8.49
CA LYS A 174 9.87 57.47 -7.54
C LYS A 174 8.68 58.32 -8.01
N LEU A 175 8.63 58.69 -9.29
CA LEU A 175 7.55 59.52 -9.85
C LEU A 175 6.21 58.77 -9.88
N MET A 176 6.23 57.46 -10.05
CA MET A 176 5.05 56.61 -10.07
C MET A 176 4.42 56.52 -8.68
N ILE A 177 5.23 56.21 -7.65
CA ILE A 177 4.78 56.17 -6.25
C ILE A 177 4.22 57.52 -5.84
N ARG A 178 4.89 58.62 -6.21
CA ARG A 178 4.38 59.97 -5.96
C ARG A 178 3.02 60.21 -6.63
N GLY A 179 2.83 59.75 -7.86
CA GLY A 179 1.54 59.83 -8.57
C GLY A 179 0.44 59.07 -7.84
N ILE A 180 0.73 57.87 -7.34
CA ILE A 180 -0.22 57.04 -6.58
C ILE A 180 -0.59 57.73 -5.26
N VAL A 181 0.39 58.21 -4.49
CA VAL A 181 0.19 58.92 -3.23
C VAL A 181 -0.64 60.19 -3.45
N THR A 182 -0.33 60.96 -4.49
CA THR A 182 -1.06 62.20 -4.81
C THR A 182 -2.52 61.90 -5.12
N LYS A 183 -2.77 60.92 -6.01
CA LYS A 183 -4.12 60.53 -6.39
C LYS A 183 -4.93 59.94 -5.23
N PHE A 184 -4.27 59.19 -4.33
CA PHE A 184 -4.87 58.66 -3.11
C PHE A 184 -5.26 59.79 -2.12
N LEU A 185 -4.47 60.85 -2.02
CA LEU A 185 -4.78 62.00 -1.16
C LEU A 185 -5.91 62.88 -1.73
N GLU A 186 -6.02 62.95 -3.06
CA GLU A 186 -7.09 63.71 -3.76
C GLU A 186 -8.44 63.00 -3.71
N ASP A 187 -8.45 61.68 -3.92
CA ASP A 187 -9.63 60.83 -3.83
C ASP A 187 -9.26 59.45 -3.26
N PRO A 188 -9.40 59.24 -1.94
CA PRO A 188 -9.06 57.96 -1.31
C PRO A 188 -9.88 56.77 -1.86
N GLY A 189 -11.09 57.02 -2.38
CA GLY A 189 -11.97 55.98 -2.93
C GLY A 189 -11.59 55.52 -4.33
N CYS A 190 -10.67 56.21 -5.02
CA CYS A 190 -10.28 55.86 -6.39
C CYS A 190 -9.48 54.55 -6.52
N TYR A 191 -9.22 53.88 -5.39
CA TYR A 191 -8.55 52.59 -5.30
C TYR A 191 -9.33 51.55 -4.46
N ASP A 192 -10.63 51.75 -4.22
CA ASP A 192 -11.47 50.80 -3.44
C ASP A 192 -11.58 49.42 -4.11
N ASP A 193 -11.38 49.35 -5.43
CA ASP A 193 -11.27 48.14 -6.24
C ASP A 193 -9.91 47.42 -6.10
N VAL A 194 -8.90 48.08 -5.52
CA VAL A 194 -7.62 47.47 -5.15
C VAL A 194 -7.81 46.67 -3.86
N VAL A 195 -8.09 45.37 -4.04
CA VAL A 195 -8.35 44.42 -2.95
C VAL A 195 -7.03 44.01 -2.30
N ASP A 196 -6.88 44.24 -0.99
CA ASP A 196 -5.80 43.64 -0.21
C ASP A 196 -5.91 42.10 -0.29
N GLY A 197 -4.90 41.43 -0.84
CA GLY A 197 -4.87 39.98 -1.09
C GLY A 197 -5.11 39.06 0.12
N TYR A 198 -5.35 39.61 1.32
CA TYR A 198 -5.76 38.88 2.52
C TYR A 198 -7.24 38.42 2.51
N ALA A 199 -8.15 39.12 1.83
CA ALA A 199 -9.58 38.80 1.88
C ALA A 199 -9.96 37.58 1.00
N ALA A 200 -9.32 37.42 -0.17
CA ALA A 200 -9.52 36.25 -1.02
C ALA A 200 -8.97 34.97 -0.37
N ALA A 201 -7.86 35.07 0.35
CA ALA A 201 -7.26 33.96 1.10
C ALA A 201 -8.15 33.49 2.27
N ALA A 202 -8.96 34.37 2.86
CA ALA A 202 -9.86 34.04 3.96
C ALA A 202 -11.13 33.29 3.49
N ALA A 203 -11.67 33.66 2.32
CA ALA A 203 -12.83 33.00 1.73
C ALA A 203 -12.50 31.60 1.16
N GLU A 204 -11.29 31.42 0.62
CA GLU A 204 -10.73 30.11 0.28
C GLU A 204 -10.55 29.25 1.54
N LYS A 205 -10.04 29.84 2.64
CA LYS A 205 -9.87 29.21 3.96
C LYS A 205 -11.16 28.72 4.60
N GLU A 206 -12.28 29.39 4.33
CA GLU A 206 -13.60 29.02 4.87
C GLU A 206 -14.25 27.90 4.05
N ARG A 207 -14.08 27.90 2.73
CA ARG A 207 -14.49 26.78 1.86
C ARG A 207 -13.67 25.52 2.12
N THR A 208 -12.36 25.65 2.33
CA THR A 208 -11.53 24.51 2.76
C THR A 208 -11.89 24.05 4.17
N ARG A 209 -12.18 24.95 5.13
CA ARG A 209 -12.65 24.57 6.48
C ARG A 209 -13.96 23.77 6.48
N GLY A 210 -14.88 24.07 5.57
CA GLY A 210 -16.13 23.32 5.38
C GLY A 210 -15.88 21.90 4.86
N ALA A 211 -14.94 21.74 3.93
CA ALA A 211 -14.50 20.44 3.43
C ALA A 211 -13.62 19.67 4.44
N GLU A 212 -12.77 20.36 5.21
CA GLU A 212 -11.93 19.82 6.27
C GLU A 212 -12.75 19.28 7.44
N ARG A 213 -13.91 19.86 7.77
CA ARG A 213 -14.82 19.32 8.81
C ARG A 213 -15.48 18.02 8.41
N ALA A 214 -15.71 17.79 7.11
CA ALA A 214 -16.14 16.49 6.59
C ALA A 214 -14.98 15.48 6.54
N ALA A 215 -13.73 15.96 6.37
CA ALA A 215 -12.52 15.15 6.45
C ALA A 215 -12.01 14.90 7.89
N ALA A 216 -12.43 15.69 8.88
CA ALA A 216 -11.98 15.65 10.28
C ALA A 216 -12.39 14.40 11.08
N LEU A 217 -13.00 13.40 10.43
CA LEU A 217 -13.10 12.04 10.95
C LEU A 217 -11.86 11.19 10.65
N LYS A 218 -10.89 11.69 9.86
CA LYS A 218 -9.58 11.07 9.65
C LYS A 218 -8.48 12.01 10.17
N PRO A 219 -7.62 11.60 11.11
CA PRO A 219 -6.50 12.44 11.54
C PRO A 219 -5.58 12.75 10.34
N PRO A 220 -5.06 13.99 10.20
CA PRO A 220 -4.15 14.33 9.12
C PRO A 220 -2.82 13.61 9.37
N LEU A 221 -2.50 12.65 8.52
CA LEU A 221 -1.21 11.97 8.53
C LEU A 221 -0.37 12.63 7.42
N ASP A 222 0.55 13.52 7.82
CA ASP A 222 1.32 14.47 6.99
C ASP A 222 2.31 13.85 5.97
N GLY A 223 2.14 12.59 5.57
CA GLY A 223 3.03 11.89 4.64
C GLY A 223 2.33 11.49 3.35
N LYS A 224 2.83 12.01 2.22
CA LYS A 224 2.54 11.43 0.89
C LYS A 224 3.41 10.19 0.68
N VAL A 225 2.80 9.06 0.36
CA VAL A 225 3.50 7.80 0.10
C VAL A 225 3.54 7.53 -1.40
N ILE A 226 4.72 7.23 -1.92
CA ILE A 226 4.89 6.78 -3.31
C ILE A 226 5.19 5.28 -3.30
N VAL A 227 4.42 4.52 -4.07
CA VAL A 227 4.66 3.10 -4.32
C VAL A 227 5.17 2.93 -5.74
N VAL A 228 6.36 2.34 -5.89
CA VAL A 228 6.97 2.08 -7.20
C VAL A 228 6.61 0.67 -7.67
N GLY A 229 5.83 0.59 -8.75
CA GLY A 229 5.37 -0.63 -9.40
C GLY A 229 3.92 -1.00 -9.02
N ALA A 230 3.05 -1.13 -10.02
CA ALA A 230 1.66 -1.55 -9.89
C ALA A 230 1.48 -3.07 -10.10
N GLY A 231 2.42 -3.88 -9.59
CA GLY A 231 2.24 -5.33 -9.45
C GLY A 231 1.43 -5.70 -8.21
N PRO A 232 1.14 -7.00 -7.96
CA PRO A 232 0.34 -7.44 -6.82
C PRO A 232 0.85 -6.90 -5.46
N ALA A 233 2.16 -6.93 -5.24
CA ALA A 233 2.77 -6.42 -4.02
C ALA A 233 2.56 -4.90 -3.85
N GLY A 234 2.78 -4.11 -4.90
CA GLY A 234 2.62 -2.66 -4.86
C GLY A 234 1.15 -2.25 -4.72
N LEU A 235 0.24 -2.91 -5.45
CA LEU A 235 -1.20 -2.66 -5.33
C LEU A 235 -1.73 -3.03 -3.95
N ALA A 236 -1.29 -4.17 -3.39
CA ALA A 236 -1.66 -4.57 -2.03
C ALA A 236 -1.15 -3.56 -0.99
N ALA A 237 0.11 -3.13 -1.09
CA ALA A 237 0.69 -2.13 -0.20
C ALA A 237 -0.07 -0.79 -0.31
N ALA A 238 -0.29 -0.29 -1.53
CA ALA A 238 -0.97 0.97 -1.76
C ALA A 238 -2.40 0.96 -1.18
N ARG A 239 -3.12 -0.15 -1.37
CA ARG A 239 -4.47 -0.32 -0.82
C ARG A 239 -4.46 -0.36 0.70
N MET A 240 -3.53 -1.06 1.33
CA MET A 240 -3.40 -1.10 2.79
C MET A 240 -3.06 0.27 3.35
N ILE A 241 -2.13 0.99 2.73
CA ILE A 241 -1.70 2.32 3.18
C ILE A 241 -2.85 3.34 3.03
N ALA A 242 -3.57 3.31 1.90
CA ALA A 242 -4.76 4.14 1.69
C ALA A 242 -5.89 3.80 2.66
N HIS A 243 -6.10 2.51 2.98
CA HIS A 243 -7.07 2.06 3.98
C HIS A 243 -6.79 2.65 5.36
N HIS A 244 -5.52 2.85 5.71
CA HIS A 244 -5.10 3.50 6.96
C HIS A 244 -5.13 5.04 6.91
N GLY A 245 -5.67 5.63 5.83
CA GLY A 245 -5.93 7.07 5.73
C GLY A 245 -4.77 7.89 5.20
N HIS A 246 -3.74 7.27 4.62
CA HIS A 246 -2.61 7.98 4.01
C HIS A 246 -2.88 8.31 2.53
N ASP A 247 -2.29 9.40 2.05
CA ASP A 247 -2.26 9.76 0.62
C ASP A 247 -1.21 8.90 -0.10
N VAL A 248 -1.63 8.17 -1.14
CA VAL A 248 -0.76 7.21 -1.86
C VAL A 248 -0.85 7.40 -3.36
N VAL A 249 0.30 7.50 -4.00
CA VAL A 249 0.45 7.48 -5.45
C VAL A 249 1.22 6.23 -5.87
N VAL A 250 0.69 5.50 -6.87
CA VAL A 250 1.39 4.35 -7.46
C VAL A 250 1.98 4.75 -8.79
N LEU A 251 3.29 4.54 -8.96
CA LEU A 251 4.03 4.79 -10.20
C LEU A 251 4.30 3.48 -10.92
N GLU A 252 3.75 3.31 -12.12
CA GLU A 252 4.00 2.13 -12.96
C GLU A 252 4.75 2.52 -14.23
N ALA A 253 5.78 1.74 -14.59
CA ALA A 253 6.57 2.00 -15.80
C ALA A 253 5.81 1.59 -17.07
N ARG A 254 5.04 0.50 -17.00
CA ARG A 254 4.25 -0.02 -18.11
C ARG A 254 2.97 0.79 -18.33
N ASP A 255 2.33 0.54 -19.46
CA ASP A 255 0.98 1.03 -19.79
C ASP A 255 -0.15 0.24 -19.11
N ARG A 256 0.20 -0.74 -18.27
CA ARG A 256 -0.74 -1.62 -17.58
C ARG A 256 -0.28 -1.92 -16.17
N VAL A 257 -1.26 -2.19 -15.31
CA VAL A 257 -1.04 -2.77 -13.99
C VAL A 257 -0.74 -4.28 -14.07
N GLY A 258 -0.51 -4.92 -12.92
CA GLY A 258 -0.34 -6.35 -12.77
C GLY A 258 1.12 -6.82 -12.81
N GLY A 259 2.02 -6.04 -13.43
CA GLY A 259 3.44 -6.39 -13.46
C GLY A 259 3.67 -7.76 -14.13
N ARG A 260 4.15 -8.75 -13.36
CA ARG A 260 4.35 -10.14 -13.80
C ARG A 260 3.06 -10.96 -13.88
N VAL A 261 1.96 -10.46 -13.35
CA VAL A 261 0.62 -11.01 -13.60
C VAL A 261 0.11 -10.30 -14.85
N HIS A 262 -0.06 -11.05 -15.93
CA HIS A 262 -0.42 -10.50 -17.23
C HIS A 262 -1.26 -11.50 -18.01
N THR A 263 -2.48 -11.08 -18.31
CA THR A 263 -3.38 -11.79 -19.20
C THR A 263 -3.38 -11.09 -20.55
N ASP A 264 -3.12 -11.86 -21.61
CA ASP A 264 -3.35 -11.45 -22.99
C ASP A 264 -4.77 -11.88 -23.40
N SER A 265 -5.61 -10.90 -23.70
CA SER A 265 -6.98 -11.08 -24.16
C SER A 265 -7.19 -10.71 -25.62
N ALA A 266 -6.12 -10.34 -26.34
CA ALA A 266 -6.20 -9.81 -27.70
C ALA A 266 -5.71 -10.80 -28.75
N SER A 267 -4.69 -11.60 -28.46
CA SER A 267 -4.05 -12.47 -29.47
C SER A 267 -4.88 -13.71 -29.82
N LEU A 268 -5.74 -14.17 -28.90
CA LEU A 268 -6.53 -15.39 -29.05
C LEU A 268 -8.00 -15.11 -28.73
N SER A 269 -8.90 -16.00 -29.17
CA SER A 269 -10.34 -15.91 -28.88
C SER A 269 -10.69 -16.12 -27.40
N VAL A 270 -9.71 -16.54 -26.59
CA VAL A 270 -9.82 -16.73 -25.14
C VAL A 270 -8.64 -16.05 -24.44
N PRO A 271 -8.83 -15.48 -23.23
CA PRO A 271 -7.73 -14.91 -22.48
C PRO A 271 -6.69 -15.97 -22.09
N VAL A 272 -5.41 -15.62 -22.17
CA VAL A 272 -4.28 -16.48 -21.77
C VAL A 272 -3.35 -15.70 -20.86
N ASP A 273 -3.04 -16.29 -19.70
CA ASP A 273 -2.04 -15.73 -18.80
C ASP A 273 -0.63 -16.00 -19.34
N LEU A 274 0.11 -14.92 -19.61
CA LEU A 274 1.54 -14.93 -19.94
C LEU A 274 2.43 -14.82 -18.70
N GLY A 275 1.81 -14.80 -17.52
CA GLY A 275 2.43 -14.58 -16.23
C GLY A 275 2.01 -15.63 -15.21
N ALA A 276 1.72 -15.19 -13.98
CA ALA A 276 1.16 -16.08 -12.97
C ALA A 276 -0.24 -16.56 -13.36
N SER A 277 -0.46 -17.87 -13.33
CA SER A 277 -1.73 -18.52 -13.71
C SER A 277 -2.21 -19.58 -12.70
N ILE A 278 -1.41 -19.88 -11.67
CA ILE A 278 -1.69 -20.94 -10.70
C ILE A 278 -1.66 -20.34 -9.28
N ILE A 279 -2.69 -20.65 -8.50
CA ILE A 279 -2.74 -20.35 -7.06
C ILE A 279 -2.39 -21.63 -6.30
N THR A 280 -1.30 -21.61 -5.55
CA THR A 280 -0.83 -22.78 -4.81
C THR A 280 -1.38 -22.80 -3.39
N GLY A 281 -2.45 -23.56 -3.17
CA GLY A 281 -3.05 -23.75 -1.85
C GLY A 281 -4.15 -22.73 -1.54
N THR A 282 -5.40 -23.11 -1.78
CA THR A 282 -6.58 -22.28 -1.51
C THR A 282 -7.13 -22.44 -0.09
N GLU A 283 -6.69 -23.46 0.63
CA GLU A 283 -7.15 -23.79 1.97
C GLU A 283 -5.99 -23.82 2.95
N ALA A 284 -6.28 -23.40 4.19
CA ALA A 284 -5.31 -23.44 5.27
C ALA A 284 -5.30 -24.81 5.96
N ASP A 285 -4.11 -25.33 6.24
CA ASP A 285 -3.96 -26.59 6.99
C ASP A 285 -3.31 -26.33 8.36
N PRO A 286 -4.10 -26.29 9.46
CA PRO A 286 -3.57 -26.08 10.81
C PRO A 286 -2.89 -27.33 11.39
N THR A 287 -2.95 -28.48 10.72
CA THR A 287 -2.34 -29.74 11.17
C THR A 287 -0.98 -30.01 10.53
N ARG A 288 -0.70 -29.43 9.36
CA ARG A 288 0.61 -29.48 8.70
C ARG A 288 1.64 -28.67 9.49
N ARG A 289 2.19 -29.27 10.54
CA ARG A 289 3.42 -28.83 11.20
C ARG A 289 4.60 -29.14 10.29
N THR A 290 4.86 -28.32 9.29
CA THR A 290 6.25 -28.25 8.80
C THR A 290 7.06 -27.74 9.99
N GLY A 291 8.19 -28.34 10.36
CA GLY A 291 9.02 -27.92 11.50
C GLY A 291 9.66 -26.52 11.37
N LEU A 292 9.04 -25.60 10.62
CA LEU A 292 9.40 -24.22 10.41
C LEU A 292 8.23 -23.33 10.88
N PRO A 293 8.46 -22.30 11.72
CA PRO A 293 7.41 -21.48 12.37
C PRO A 293 6.42 -20.77 11.44
N TRP A 294 6.63 -20.81 10.12
CA TRP A 294 5.91 -20.01 9.12
C TRP A 294 5.18 -20.84 8.06
N ARG A 295 5.16 -22.18 8.18
CA ARG A 295 4.69 -23.08 7.12
C ARG A 295 3.64 -24.10 7.60
N GLY A 296 2.77 -23.72 8.54
CA GLY A 296 1.41 -24.29 8.54
C GLY A 296 0.66 -23.65 7.39
N VAL A 297 0.49 -24.38 6.27
CA VAL A 297 0.22 -23.83 4.93
C VAL A 297 -0.90 -22.79 5.00
N ARG A 298 -0.50 -21.52 5.05
CA ARG A 298 -1.41 -20.38 4.95
C ARG A 298 -2.05 -20.47 3.57
N ALA A 299 -3.37 -20.29 3.49
CA ALA A 299 -4.01 -20.14 2.20
C ALA A 299 -3.35 -18.99 1.42
N ASP A 300 -3.14 -19.18 0.12
CA ASP A 300 -2.63 -18.14 -0.74
C ASP A 300 -3.62 -16.94 -0.67
N PRO A 301 -3.16 -15.74 -0.29
CA PRO A 301 -4.06 -14.60 -0.13
C PRO A 301 -4.70 -14.19 -1.46
N SER A 302 -4.11 -14.58 -2.59
CA SER A 302 -4.68 -14.39 -3.91
C SER A 302 -5.98 -15.19 -4.08
N ALA A 303 -6.16 -16.31 -3.38
CA ALA A 303 -7.42 -17.06 -3.36
C ALA A 303 -8.56 -16.25 -2.73
N ILE A 304 -8.26 -15.52 -1.65
CA ILE A 304 -9.23 -14.62 -1.00
C ILE A 304 -9.57 -13.46 -1.92
N VAL A 305 -8.57 -12.84 -2.55
CA VAL A 305 -8.79 -11.76 -3.52
C VAL A 305 -9.62 -12.24 -4.71
N ALA A 306 -9.33 -13.43 -5.24
CA ALA A 306 -10.11 -14.05 -6.31
C ALA A 306 -11.58 -14.22 -5.90
N SER A 307 -11.82 -14.77 -4.70
CA SER A 307 -13.18 -14.92 -4.16
C SER A 307 -13.89 -13.57 -3.98
N GLN A 308 -13.22 -12.55 -3.43
CA GLN A 308 -13.76 -11.20 -3.28
C GLN A 308 -14.14 -10.55 -4.62
N LEU A 309 -13.38 -10.84 -5.68
CA LEU A 309 -13.65 -10.37 -7.04
C LEU A 309 -14.64 -11.25 -7.81
N GLY A 310 -15.12 -12.35 -7.23
CA GLY A 310 -16.01 -13.30 -7.90
C GLY A 310 -15.33 -14.10 -9.02
N LEU A 311 -14.01 -14.26 -8.97
CA LEU A 311 -13.24 -15.06 -9.92
C LEU A 311 -13.38 -16.55 -9.60
N GLY A 312 -13.73 -17.35 -10.61
CA GLY A 312 -13.75 -18.80 -10.50
C GLY A 312 -12.34 -19.39 -10.50
N LEU A 313 -12.10 -20.36 -9.62
CA LEU A 313 -10.88 -21.16 -9.61
C LEU A 313 -11.20 -22.58 -10.08
N HIS A 314 -10.35 -23.12 -10.94
CA HIS A 314 -10.47 -24.49 -11.42
C HIS A 314 -9.34 -25.34 -10.83
N PRO A 315 -9.64 -26.45 -10.14
CA PRO A 315 -8.62 -27.35 -9.66
C PRO A 315 -7.88 -27.97 -10.84
N LEU A 316 -6.56 -27.98 -10.77
CA LEU A 316 -5.73 -28.68 -11.75
C LEU A 316 -5.79 -30.17 -11.48
N GLY A 317 -6.13 -30.94 -12.50
CA GLY A 317 -6.04 -32.41 -12.45
C GLY A 317 -4.58 -32.86 -12.42
N ASP A 318 -4.37 -34.06 -11.89
CA ASP A 318 -3.08 -34.76 -11.84
C ASP A 318 -2.76 -35.52 -13.12
N HIS A 319 -3.73 -35.66 -14.04
CA HIS A 319 -3.53 -36.39 -15.29
C HIS A 319 -2.70 -35.61 -16.31
N LEU A 320 -1.40 -35.88 -16.36
CA LEU A 320 -0.46 -35.27 -17.30
C LEU A 320 0.20 -36.32 -18.21
N PRO A 321 -0.45 -36.73 -19.33
CA PRO A 321 0.12 -37.74 -20.21
C PRO A 321 1.40 -37.24 -20.89
N LEU A 322 2.45 -38.06 -20.85
CA LEU A 322 3.70 -37.79 -21.57
C LEU A 322 3.64 -38.34 -22.99
N TYR A 323 4.28 -37.63 -23.93
CA TYR A 323 4.42 -38.01 -25.33
C TYR A 323 5.90 -37.99 -25.71
N ASP A 324 6.30 -38.95 -26.53
CA ASP A 324 7.64 -39.01 -27.11
C ASP A 324 7.82 -37.86 -28.12
N GLY A 325 8.94 -37.15 -28.04
CA GLY A 325 9.20 -35.97 -28.87
C GLY A 325 9.58 -36.27 -30.32
N GLU A 326 10.05 -37.48 -30.61
CA GLU A 326 10.42 -37.91 -31.97
C GLU A 326 9.26 -38.62 -32.66
N THR A 327 8.60 -39.55 -31.97
CA THR A 327 7.54 -40.38 -32.55
C THR A 327 6.15 -39.76 -32.39
N GLY A 328 5.95 -38.88 -31.39
CA GLY A 328 4.65 -38.32 -31.03
C GLY A 328 3.71 -39.32 -30.33
N GLU A 329 4.19 -40.54 -30.07
CA GLU A 329 3.40 -41.57 -29.40
C GLU A 329 3.31 -41.31 -27.89
N ARG A 330 2.19 -41.71 -27.28
CA ARG A 330 2.02 -41.60 -25.84
C ARG A 330 2.96 -42.56 -25.13
N ALA A 331 3.66 -42.08 -24.11
CA ALA A 331 4.49 -42.92 -23.25
C ALA A 331 3.65 -44.00 -22.57
N LEU A 332 4.22 -45.21 -22.43
CA LEU A 332 3.58 -46.30 -21.72
C LEU A 332 3.45 -45.93 -20.24
N ALA A 333 2.25 -46.08 -19.66
CA ALA A 333 1.98 -45.76 -18.26
C ALA A 333 2.94 -46.46 -17.28
N THR A 334 3.30 -47.72 -17.57
CA THR A 334 4.28 -48.48 -16.75
C THR A 334 5.68 -47.88 -16.76
N THR A 335 6.06 -47.24 -17.86
CA THR A 335 7.36 -46.55 -17.99
C THR A 335 7.30 -45.20 -17.29
N ASP A 336 6.22 -44.45 -17.49
CA ASP A 336 5.96 -43.17 -16.82
C ASP A 336 6.04 -43.33 -15.28
N GLU A 337 5.26 -44.26 -14.72
CA GLU A 337 5.28 -44.56 -13.28
C GLU A 337 6.66 -45.01 -12.77
N ARG A 338 7.42 -45.76 -13.59
CA ARG A 338 8.76 -46.22 -13.19
C ARG A 338 9.74 -45.06 -13.15
N VAL A 339 9.70 -44.16 -14.13
CA VAL A 339 10.57 -42.98 -14.20
C VAL A 339 10.21 -42.02 -13.07
N GLU A 340 8.93 -41.83 -12.78
CA GLU A 340 8.47 -41.02 -11.65
C GLU A 340 9.00 -41.54 -10.31
N ARG A 341 8.91 -42.85 -10.05
CA ARG A 341 9.49 -43.44 -8.83
C ARG A 341 10.99 -43.21 -8.72
N VAL A 342 11.74 -43.40 -9.81
CA VAL A 342 13.19 -43.17 -9.82
C VAL A 342 13.51 -41.71 -9.56
N ARG A 343 12.77 -40.77 -10.18
CA ARG A 343 12.90 -39.32 -9.94
C ARG A 343 12.72 -39.02 -8.45
N ASP A 344 11.64 -39.51 -7.84
CA ASP A 344 11.32 -39.23 -6.44
C ASP A 344 12.38 -39.79 -5.49
N GLU A 345 12.82 -41.04 -5.71
CA GLU A 345 13.90 -41.65 -4.93
C GLU A 345 15.22 -40.87 -5.02
N VAL A 346 15.59 -40.42 -6.23
CA VAL A 346 16.81 -39.63 -6.44
C VAL A 346 16.71 -38.27 -5.73
N MET A 347 15.55 -37.62 -5.80
CA MET A 347 15.32 -36.34 -5.10
C MET A 347 15.33 -36.50 -3.57
N ASP A 348 14.76 -37.59 -3.05
CA ASP A 348 14.78 -37.90 -1.62
C ASP A 348 16.20 -38.17 -1.13
N ARG A 349 17.02 -38.93 -1.89
CA ARG A 349 18.41 -39.18 -1.52
C ARG A 349 19.29 -37.94 -1.63
N ALA A 350 19.08 -37.13 -2.67
CA ALA A 350 19.71 -35.81 -2.77
C ALA A 350 19.38 -34.95 -1.55
N ARG A 351 18.14 -34.98 -1.06
CA ARG A 351 17.74 -34.28 0.16
C ARG A 351 18.40 -34.85 1.42
N LEU A 352 18.40 -36.17 1.58
CA LEU A 352 19.04 -36.86 2.71
C LEU A 352 20.53 -36.60 2.78
N ARG A 353 21.20 -36.42 1.63
CA ARG A 353 22.61 -36.02 1.57
C ARG A 353 22.83 -34.65 2.21
N VAL A 354 22.00 -33.66 1.88
CA VAL A 354 22.05 -32.32 2.51
C VAL A 354 21.83 -32.43 4.01
N ASP A 355 20.86 -33.23 4.45
CA ASP A 355 20.55 -33.38 5.87
C ASP A 355 21.67 -34.12 6.64
N ARG A 356 22.38 -35.07 6.01
CA ARG A 356 23.52 -35.80 6.60
C ARG A 356 24.81 -34.98 6.63
N GLU A 357 25.15 -34.31 5.53
CA GLU A 357 26.43 -33.61 5.34
C GLU A 357 26.37 -32.17 5.85
N GLY A 358 25.17 -31.61 6.01
CA GLY A 358 24.93 -30.23 6.40
C GLY A 358 24.97 -29.27 5.21
N ALA A 359 24.08 -28.28 5.21
CA ALA A 359 23.88 -27.35 4.08
C ALA A 359 25.15 -26.60 3.65
N ASP A 360 26.05 -26.30 4.59
CA ASP A 360 27.30 -25.60 4.30
C ASP A 360 28.32 -26.49 3.57
N ALA A 361 28.35 -27.79 3.85
CA ALA A 361 29.28 -28.74 3.23
C ALA A 361 28.94 -29.01 1.76
N VAL A 362 27.64 -29.01 1.42
CA VAL A 362 27.12 -29.23 0.06
C VAL A 362 26.92 -27.93 -0.72
N ARG A 363 27.21 -26.77 -0.14
CA ARG A 363 26.93 -25.45 -0.74
C ARG A 363 27.64 -25.20 -2.06
N ALA A 364 28.78 -25.86 -2.28
CA ALA A 364 29.55 -25.76 -3.51
C ALA A 364 29.05 -26.72 -4.62
N MET A 365 28.16 -27.66 -4.29
CA MET A 365 27.58 -28.60 -5.24
C MET A 365 26.25 -28.06 -5.76
N SER A 366 26.05 -28.13 -7.06
CA SER A 366 24.76 -27.88 -7.69
C SER A 366 23.82 -29.07 -7.49
N LEU A 367 22.51 -28.81 -7.55
CA LEU A 367 21.50 -29.87 -7.54
C LEU A 367 21.73 -30.88 -8.68
N ALA A 368 22.19 -30.40 -9.84
CA ALA A 368 22.48 -31.25 -10.98
C ALA A 368 23.64 -32.22 -10.71
N GLU A 369 24.72 -31.76 -10.05
CA GLU A 369 25.85 -32.62 -9.67
C GLU A 369 25.43 -33.67 -8.63
N VAL A 370 24.63 -33.28 -7.64
CA VAL A 370 24.11 -34.22 -6.64
C VAL A 370 23.23 -35.30 -7.29
N ILE A 371 22.34 -34.89 -8.21
CA ILE A 371 21.48 -35.83 -8.95
C ILE A 371 22.32 -36.75 -9.84
N ALA A 372 23.34 -36.23 -10.53
CA ALA A 372 24.21 -37.01 -11.41
C ALA A 372 25.04 -38.05 -10.63
N ASP A 373 25.60 -37.67 -9.49
CA ASP A 373 26.29 -38.58 -8.57
C ASP A 373 25.35 -39.72 -8.13
N GLU A 374 24.12 -39.37 -7.72
CA GLU A 374 23.14 -40.32 -7.21
C GLU A 374 22.66 -41.30 -8.28
N LEU A 375 22.45 -40.81 -9.50
CA LEU A 375 22.10 -41.63 -10.66
C LEU A 375 23.25 -42.58 -11.04
N SER A 376 24.50 -42.09 -11.03
CA SER A 376 25.67 -42.91 -11.33
C SER A 376 25.83 -44.05 -10.30
N GLN A 377 25.62 -43.75 -9.01
CA GLN A 377 25.67 -44.77 -7.96
C GLN A 377 24.55 -45.82 -8.10
N GLN A 378 23.37 -45.45 -8.59
CA GLN A 378 22.25 -46.39 -8.77
C GLN A 378 22.36 -47.24 -10.03
N LEU A 379 22.76 -46.65 -11.15
CA LEU A 379 22.65 -47.26 -12.47
C LEU A 379 23.97 -47.90 -12.96
N GLY A 380 25.10 -47.61 -12.30
CA GLY A 380 26.42 -48.10 -12.65
C GLY A 380 27.08 -47.24 -13.71
#